data_AF-R2NUK4-F1
#
_entry.id   AF-R2NUK4-F1
#
_cell.length_a   1.000
_cell.length_b   1.000
_cell.length_c   1.000
_cell.angle_alpha   90.00
_cell.angle_beta   90.00
_cell.angle_gamma   90.00
#
_symmetry.space_group_name_H-M   'P 1'
#
loop_
_entity.id
_entity.type
_entity.pdbx_description
1 polymer ?
#
loop_
_entity_poly.entity_id
_entity_poly.type
_entity_poly.pdbx_seq_one_letter_code
_entity_poly.pdbx_strand_id
1 'polypeptide(L)'
;MSNNLEYLNERLEMLNEQMKQQDIYSEVYLIGGFAGRILLTEFRSTFDIDFILEEINDNQKLSIFNDLMAENNIEGVTVVEVPPLEEMEFSSKLEYSNLVVKIPTIEFYAITKIFSDRQKDEDDLVHQKIIAACDPEKLSQLIKLYKGDILNPDNANYNFHTLKDYLKKYNIEA
;
A
#
# COMPACT_ATOMS: atom_id res chain seq x y z
N MET A 1 11.88 17.62 8.27
CA MET A 1 10.83 16.98 7.45
C MET A 1 11.57 16.26 6.33
N SER A 2 11.45 14.93 6.32
CA SER A 2 12.58 14.02 6.07
C SER A 2 12.92 13.79 4.60
N ASN A 3 14.21 13.84 4.22
CA ASN A 3 14.81 13.62 2.89
C ASN A 3 14.20 12.54 1.99
N ASN A 4 13.44 11.60 2.54
CA ASN A 4 12.88 10.52 1.74
C ASN A 4 11.48 10.81 1.18
N LEU A 5 10.70 11.71 1.78
CA LEU A 5 9.50 12.23 1.08
C LEU A 5 9.92 13.10 -0.11
N GLU A 6 11.06 13.78 0.02
CA GLU A 6 11.73 14.44 -1.09
C GLU A 6 12.19 13.43 -2.15
N TYR A 7 12.83 12.32 -1.75
CA TYR A 7 13.15 11.22 -2.67
C TYR A 7 11.90 10.68 -3.40
N LEU A 8 10.81 10.40 -2.67
CA LEU A 8 9.56 9.95 -3.29
C LEU A 8 9.09 10.97 -4.33
N ASN A 9 8.95 12.23 -3.95
CA ASN A 9 8.50 13.28 -4.85
C ASN A 9 9.40 13.40 -6.09
N GLU A 10 10.72 13.32 -5.93
CA GLU A 10 11.67 13.36 -7.04
C GLU A 10 11.45 12.20 -8.01
N ARG A 11 11.26 10.97 -7.50
CA ARG A 11 10.98 9.80 -8.34
C ARG A 11 9.63 9.94 -9.06
N LEU A 12 8.60 10.46 -8.40
CA LEU A 12 7.28 10.65 -9.00
C LEU A 12 7.27 11.75 -10.06
N GLU A 13 7.99 12.86 -9.84
CA GLU A 13 8.15 13.92 -10.84
C GLU A 13 8.89 13.41 -12.09
N MET A 14 9.96 12.63 -11.90
CA MET A 14 10.69 12.00 -13.01
C MET A 14 9.82 11.04 -13.80
N LEU A 15 9.10 10.14 -13.10
CA LEU A 15 8.16 9.21 -13.73
C LEU A 15 7.08 9.97 -14.52
N ASN A 16 6.48 11.01 -13.92
CA ASN A 16 5.45 11.81 -14.57
C ASN A 16 5.95 12.45 -15.88
N GLU A 17 7.14 13.06 -15.88
CA GLU A 17 7.69 13.67 -17.09
C GLU A 17 8.05 12.65 -18.17
N GLN A 18 8.51 11.45 -17.79
CA GLN A 18 8.73 10.37 -18.76
C GLN A 18 7.41 9.83 -19.32
N MET A 19 6.39 9.64 -18.48
CA MET A 19 5.05 9.23 -18.92
C MET A 19 4.45 10.23 -19.90
N LYS A 20 4.61 11.52 -19.65
CA LYS A 20 4.19 12.60 -20.53
C LYS A 20 4.86 12.54 -21.90
N GLN A 21 6.15 12.21 -21.97
CA GLN A 21 6.86 12.03 -23.26
C GLN A 21 6.33 10.84 -24.06
N GLN A 22 5.80 9.82 -23.39
CA GLN A 22 5.23 8.61 -23.98
C GLN A 22 3.70 8.69 -24.15
N ASP A 23 3.08 9.82 -23.80
CA ASP A 23 1.62 10.00 -23.79
C ASP A 23 0.90 8.92 -22.96
N ILE A 24 1.47 8.61 -21.79
CA ILE A 24 0.91 7.68 -20.81
C ILE A 24 0.25 8.50 -19.71
N TYR A 25 -0.97 8.12 -19.32
CA TYR A 25 -1.61 8.56 -18.09
C TYR A 25 -1.95 7.32 -17.25
N SER A 26 -1.65 7.35 -15.95
CA SER A 26 -2.06 6.27 -15.05
C SER A 26 -2.52 6.75 -13.69
N GLU A 27 -3.38 5.92 -13.09
CA GLU A 27 -3.72 5.99 -11.67
C GLU A 27 -3.15 4.76 -10.97
N VAL A 28 -2.54 4.99 -9.80
CA VAL A 28 -1.87 3.94 -9.02
C VAL A 28 -2.18 4.08 -7.54
N TYR A 29 -2.12 2.96 -6.82
CA TYR A 29 -2.21 2.90 -5.37
C TYR A 29 -0.80 2.86 -4.79
N LEU A 30 -0.47 3.77 -3.87
CA LEU A 30 0.75 3.64 -3.08
C LEU A 30 0.55 2.62 -1.97
N ILE A 31 1.41 1.60 -1.94
CA ILE A 31 1.42 0.58 -0.90
C ILE A 31 2.83 0.41 -0.31
N GLY A 32 3.04 -0.66 0.44
CA GLY A 32 4.36 -1.05 0.93
C GLY A 32 4.99 -0.06 1.90
N GLY A 33 6.29 0.16 1.76
CA GLY A 33 7.04 0.97 2.73
C GLY A 33 6.66 2.45 2.70
N PHE A 34 6.58 3.05 1.51
CA PHE A 34 6.32 4.49 1.39
C PHE A 34 4.91 4.89 1.80
N ALA A 35 3.90 4.02 1.62
CA ALA A 35 2.56 4.26 2.18
C ALA A 35 2.62 4.47 3.71
N GLY A 36 3.32 3.58 4.42
CA GLY A 36 3.52 3.71 5.88
C GLY A 36 4.20 5.01 6.27
N ARG A 37 5.13 5.51 5.46
CA ARG A 37 5.86 6.76 5.72
C ARG A 37 5.05 8.04 5.49
N ILE A 38 4.04 7.98 4.62
CA ILE A 38 3.10 9.09 4.46
C ILE A 38 2.07 9.06 5.60
N LEU A 39 1.61 7.87 5.97
CA LEU A 39 0.52 7.68 6.92
C LEU A 39 0.95 7.82 8.39
N LEU A 40 2.24 7.64 8.69
CA LEU A 40 2.76 7.61 10.06
C LEU A 40 3.89 8.61 10.26
N THR A 41 3.91 9.26 11.43
CA THR A 41 4.94 10.25 11.79
C THR A 41 6.34 9.62 11.88
N GLU A 42 6.42 8.39 12.37
CA GLU A 42 7.66 7.63 12.53
C GLU A 42 7.47 6.28 11.86
N PHE A 43 8.31 5.98 10.87
CA PHE A 43 8.31 4.71 10.17
C PHE A 43 9.72 4.42 9.66
N ARG A 44 10.12 3.15 9.62
CA ARG A 44 11.47 2.75 9.19
C ARG A 44 11.82 3.29 7.80
N SER A 45 13.09 3.56 7.58
CA SER A 45 13.59 3.94 6.26
C SER A 45 13.27 2.84 5.23
N THR A 46 12.96 3.29 4.01
CA THR A 46 12.68 2.45 2.85
C THR A 46 13.06 3.25 1.61
N PHE A 47 13.51 2.55 0.58
CA PHE A 47 13.81 3.12 -0.74
C PHE A 47 12.92 2.51 -1.82
N ASP A 48 12.36 1.33 -1.56
CA ASP A 48 11.40 0.66 -2.45
C ASP A 48 10.07 1.43 -2.46
N ILE A 49 9.67 1.90 -3.64
CA ILE A 49 8.36 2.48 -3.91
C ILE A 49 7.51 1.39 -4.56
N ASP A 50 6.40 1.03 -3.90
CA ASP A 50 5.53 -0.06 -4.33
C ASP A 50 4.21 0.51 -4.84
N PHE A 51 3.85 0.18 -6.08
CA PHE A 51 2.57 0.58 -6.68
C PHE A 51 1.73 -0.61 -7.10
N ILE A 52 0.41 -0.48 -6.91
CA ILE A 52 -0.56 -1.30 -7.65
C ILE A 52 -1.14 -0.42 -8.74
N LEU A 53 -1.11 -0.90 -9.99
CA LEU A 53 -1.72 -0.20 -11.11
C LEU A 53 -3.25 -0.31 -11.02
N GLU A 54 -3.94 0.82 -11.09
CA GLU A 54 -5.40 0.88 -11.17
C GLU A 54 -5.86 0.97 -12.62
N GLU A 55 -5.35 1.99 -13.31
CA GLU A 55 -5.79 2.36 -14.63
C GLU A 55 -4.61 2.91 -15.41
N ILE A 56 -4.58 2.59 -16.69
CA ILE A 56 -3.69 3.19 -17.68
C ILE A 56 -4.53 3.55 -18.90
N ASN A 57 -4.27 4.73 -19.48
CA ASN A 57 -5.02 5.23 -20.62
C ASN A 57 -4.93 4.32 -21.87
N ASP A 58 -3.85 3.56 -22.01
CA ASP A 58 -3.64 2.61 -23.10
C ASP A 58 -2.92 1.34 -22.60
N ASN A 59 -3.64 0.22 -22.56
CA ASN A 59 -3.11 -1.08 -22.15
C ASN A 59 -1.95 -1.58 -23.02
N GLN A 60 -1.80 -1.11 -24.27
CA GLN A 60 -0.65 -1.46 -25.11
C GLN A 60 0.65 -0.82 -24.61
N LYS A 61 0.56 0.21 -23.77
CA LYS A 61 1.70 0.90 -23.17
C LYS A 61 2.11 0.33 -21.80
N LEU A 62 1.46 -0.73 -21.32
CA LEU A 62 1.74 -1.32 -20.01
C LEU A 62 3.21 -1.74 -19.85
N SER A 63 3.82 -2.33 -20.89
CA SER A 63 5.25 -2.69 -20.83
C SER A 63 6.14 -1.46 -20.68
N ILE A 64 5.86 -0.40 -21.44
CA ILE A 64 6.61 0.87 -21.36
C ILE A 64 6.42 1.50 -19.98
N PHE A 65 5.19 1.52 -19.45
CA PHE A 65 4.92 2.00 -18.11
C PHE A 65 5.72 1.24 -17.05
N ASN A 66 5.78 -0.09 -17.13
CA ASN A 66 6.57 -0.92 -16.22
C ASN A 66 8.08 -0.64 -16.34
N ASP A 67 8.60 -0.44 -17.56
CA ASP A 67 9.99 -0.07 -17.79
C ASP A 67 10.30 1.30 -17.15
N LEU A 68 9.42 2.29 -17.33
CA LEU A 68 9.55 3.62 -16.70
C LEU A 68 9.48 3.55 -15.17
N MET A 69 8.59 2.73 -14.60
CA MET A 69 8.56 2.50 -13.15
C MET A 69 9.91 1.92 -12.67
N ALA A 70 10.42 0.89 -13.34
CA ALA A 70 11.69 0.26 -12.96
C ALA A 70 12.88 1.23 -13.04
N GLU A 71 12.95 2.07 -14.07
CA GLU A 71 13.96 3.14 -14.20
C GLU A 71 13.95 4.14 -13.04
N ASN A 72 12.79 4.31 -12.39
CA ASN A 72 12.61 5.20 -11.24
C ASN A 72 12.69 4.48 -9.88
N ASN A 73 13.08 3.20 -9.85
CA ASN A 73 13.08 2.35 -8.65
C ASN A 73 11.68 2.19 -8.03
N ILE A 74 10.67 2.08 -8.89
CA ILE A 74 9.29 1.82 -8.52
C ILE A 74 8.96 0.38 -8.96
N GLU A 75 8.44 -0.42 -8.04
CA GLU A 75 8.03 -1.80 -8.28
C GLU A 75 6.51 -1.90 -8.46
N GLY A 76 6.08 -2.62 -9.50
CA GLY A 76 4.69 -2.96 -9.72
C GLY A 76 4.31 -4.21 -8.92
N VAL A 77 3.45 -4.04 -7.92
CA VAL A 77 2.87 -5.13 -7.13
C VAL A 77 1.61 -5.63 -7.83
N THR A 78 1.60 -6.92 -8.13
CA THR A 78 0.53 -7.58 -8.89
C THR A 78 -0.40 -8.42 -8.02
N VAL A 79 -0.02 -8.67 -6.76
CA VAL A 79 -0.79 -9.52 -5.85
C VAL A 79 -0.97 -8.82 -4.50
N VAL A 80 -2.18 -8.33 -4.29
CA VAL A 80 -2.76 -8.06 -2.98
C VAL A 80 -4.12 -8.73 -2.99
N GLU A 81 -4.32 -9.68 -2.10
CA GLU A 81 -5.52 -10.51 -2.11
C GLU A 81 -6.75 -9.75 -1.60
N VAL A 82 -6.57 -9.00 -0.51
CA VAL A 82 -7.58 -8.14 0.07
C VAL A 82 -6.93 -6.88 0.64
N PRO A 83 -7.63 -5.73 0.64
CA PRO A 83 -8.95 -5.50 0.05
C PRO A 83 -8.93 -5.54 -1.49
N PRO A 84 -10.06 -5.76 -2.18
CA PRO A 84 -10.21 -5.39 -3.59
C PRO A 84 -9.91 -3.90 -3.79
N LEU A 85 -9.25 -3.54 -4.89
CA LEU A 85 -8.79 -2.16 -5.13
C LEU A 85 -9.97 -1.17 -5.18
N GLU A 86 -11.05 -1.57 -5.83
CA GLU A 86 -12.28 -0.80 -5.99
C GLU A 86 -13.00 -0.48 -4.67
N GLU A 87 -12.70 -1.22 -3.59
CA GLU A 87 -13.27 -1.00 -2.26
C GLU A 87 -12.35 -0.18 -1.36
N MET A 88 -11.11 0.09 -1.77
CA MET A 88 -10.15 0.82 -0.94
C MET A 88 -10.58 2.28 -0.74
N GLU A 89 -10.58 2.71 0.52
CA GLU A 89 -10.72 4.11 0.86
C GLU A 89 -9.36 4.82 0.91
N PHE A 90 -9.35 6.08 0.49
CA PHE A 90 -8.14 6.91 0.41
C PHE A 90 -8.18 8.06 1.40
N SER A 91 -7.03 8.30 2.03
CA SER A 91 -6.82 9.48 2.89
C SER A 91 -6.48 10.73 2.08
N SER A 92 -5.78 10.55 0.96
CA SER A 92 -5.29 11.65 0.12
C SER A 92 -4.86 11.14 -1.25
N LYS A 93 -4.52 12.07 -2.14
CA LYS A 93 -3.95 11.80 -3.46
C LYS A 93 -2.81 12.76 -3.74
N LEU A 94 -1.81 12.30 -4.49
CA LEU A 94 -0.79 13.14 -5.11
C LEU A 94 -1.12 13.23 -6.60
N GLU A 95 -1.35 14.44 -7.10
CA GLU A 95 -1.81 14.67 -8.47
C GLU A 95 -0.71 15.33 -9.30
N TYR A 96 -0.32 14.65 -10.37
CA TYR A 96 0.58 15.15 -11.41
C TYR A 96 -0.16 15.21 -12.75
N SER A 97 0.49 15.71 -13.81
CA SER A 97 -0.17 15.87 -15.12
C SER A 97 -0.57 14.54 -15.77
N ASN A 98 0.24 13.49 -15.54
CA ASN A 98 0.15 12.19 -16.18
C ASN A 98 0.11 11.03 -15.16
N LEU A 99 0.15 11.33 -13.86
CA LEU A 99 0.17 10.33 -12.79
C LEU A 99 -0.70 10.79 -11.63
N VAL A 100 -1.60 9.93 -11.18
CA VAL A 100 -2.34 10.11 -9.92
C VAL A 100 -1.94 8.99 -8.96
N VAL A 101 -1.36 9.35 -7.82
CA VAL A 101 -0.99 8.40 -6.78
C VAL A 101 -2.00 8.49 -5.63
N LYS A 102 -2.80 7.44 -5.45
CA LYS A 102 -3.81 7.35 -4.40
C LYS A 102 -3.20 6.76 -3.13
N ILE A 103 -3.38 7.45 -2.01
CA ILE A 103 -2.83 7.03 -0.70
C ILE A 103 -3.97 6.41 0.11
N PRO A 104 -3.89 5.13 0.49
CA PRO A 104 -4.96 4.48 1.25
C PRO A 104 -5.14 5.14 2.62
N THR A 105 -6.27 4.87 3.28
CA THR A 105 -6.39 5.12 4.72
C THR A 105 -5.48 4.17 5.51
N ILE A 106 -5.19 4.51 6.77
CA ILE A 106 -4.33 3.68 7.63
C ILE A 106 -4.91 2.27 7.84
N GLU A 107 -6.24 2.14 7.92
CA GLU A 107 -6.88 0.84 8.10
C GLU A 107 -6.75 -0.04 6.85
N PHE A 108 -7.01 0.52 5.66
CA PHE A 108 -6.84 -0.24 4.41
C PHE A 108 -5.38 -0.60 4.15
N TYR A 109 -4.42 0.27 4.52
CA TYR A 109 -3.01 -0.07 4.53
C TYR A 109 -2.71 -1.23 5.50
N ALA A 110 -3.25 -1.19 6.72
CA ALA A 110 -3.07 -2.26 7.70
C ALA A 110 -3.62 -3.60 7.22
N ILE A 111 -4.79 -3.62 6.56
CA ILE A 111 -5.42 -4.84 6.01
C ILE A 111 -4.48 -5.57 5.04
N THR A 112 -3.81 -4.85 4.14
CA THR A 112 -2.85 -5.47 3.19
C THR A 112 -1.74 -6.25 3.89
N LYS A 113 -1.39 -5.85 5.12
CA LYS A 113 -0.36 -6.49 5.95
C LYS A 113 -0.93 -7.55 6.88
N ILE A 114 -2.12 -7.34 7.42
CA ILE A 114 -2.79 -8.28 8.35
C ILE A 114 -3.13 -9.59 7.64
N PHE A 115 -3.47 -9.54 6.36
CA PHE A 115 -3.75 -10.71 5.52
C PHE A 115 -2.52 -11.25 4.77
N SER A 116 -1.33 -10.73 5.08
CA SER A 116 -0.06 -11.25 4.58
C SER A 116 0.51 -12.28 5.57
N ASP A 117 1.31 -13.23 5.07
CA ASP A 117 2.12 -14.17 5.87
C ASP A 117 3.61 -13.78 5.89
N ARG A 118 3.94 -12.59 5.36
CA ARG A 118 5.31 -12.09 5.32
C ARG A 118 5.73 -11.55 6.68
N GLN A 119 6.83 -12.08 7.22
CA GLN A 119 7.39 -11.64 8.51
C GLN A 119 7.64 -10.12 8.58
N LYS A 120 8.10 -9.50 7.48
CA LYS A 120 8.33 -8.05 7.41
C LYS A 120 7.04 -7.24 7.64
N ASP A 121 5.89 -7.76 7.19
CA ASP A 121 4.60 -7.12 7.42
C ASP A 121 4.16 -7.26 8.88
N GLU A 122 4.38 -8.43 9.49
CA GLU A 122 4.16 -8.64 10.93
C GLU A 122 4.99 -7.65 11.77
N ASP A 123 6.28 -7.55 11.44
CA ASP A 123 7.21 -6.64 12.11
C ASP A 123 6.78 -5.18 11.95
N ASP A 124 6.30 -4.79 10.77
CA ASP A 124 5.80 -3.45 10.51
C ASP A 124 4.53 -3.17 11.35
N LEU A 125 3.59 -4.12 11.42
CA LEU A 125 2.35 -3.99 12.20
C LEU A 125 2.62 -3.76 13.69
N VAL A 126 3.61 -4.47 14.25
CA VAL A 126 3.93 -4.41 15.68
C VAL A 126 4.86 -3.25 16.02
N HIS A 127 5.93 -3.05 15.26
CA HIS A 127 7.02 -2.13 15.64
C HIS A 127 6.86 -0.73 15.05
N GLN A 128 6.17 -0.57 13.93
CA GLN A 128 5.97 0.74 13.28
C GLN A 128 4.65 1.41 13.67
N LYS A 129 3.96 0.87 14.69
CA LYS A 129 2.71 1.44 15.24
C LYS A 129 1.56 1.56 14.25
N ILE A 130 1.54 0.74 13.19
CA ILE A 130 0.43 0.73 12.21
C ILE A 130 -0.90 0.44 12.93
N ILE A 131 -0.94 -0.63 13.73
CA ILE A 131 -2.14 -1.01 14.49
C ILE A 131 -2.58 0.08 15.46
N ALA A 132 -1.62 0.72 16.14
CA ALA A 132 -1.90 1.77 17.11
C ALA A 132 -2.46 3.07 16.48
N ALA A 133 -2.26 3.27 15.18
CA ALA A 133 -2.73 4.42 14.44
C ALA A 133 -4.11 4.19 13.78
N CYS A 134 -4.60 2.95 13.77
CA CYS A 134 -5.92 2.62 13.21
C CYS A 134 -7.05 2.94 14.18
N ASP A 135 -8.24 3.22 13.64
CA ASP A 135 -9.48 3.10 14.39
C ASP A 135 -9.78 1.60 14.67
N PRO A 136 -9.87 1.17 15.94
CA PRO A 136 -10.07 -0.24 16.28
C PRO A 136 -11.36 -0.85 15.76
N GLU A 137 -12.46 -0.08 15.77
CA GLU A 137 -13.77 -0.55 15.33
C GLU A 137 -13.78 -0.73 13.81
N LYS A 138 -13.29 0.27 13.08
CA LYS A 138 -13.18 0.22 11.62
C LYS A 138 -12.27 -0.93 11.17
N LEU A 139 -11.10 -1.08 11.80
CA LEU A 139 -10.18 -2.16 11.44
C LEU A 139 -10.78 -3.54 11.74
N SER A 140 -11.48 -3.72 12.87
CA SER A 140 -12.18 -4.98 13.19
C SER A 140 -13.26 -5.31 12.15
N GLN A 141 -14.02 -4.32 11.70
CA GLN A 141 -15.03 -4.50 10.64
C GLN A 141 -14.39 -4.95 9.33
N LEU A 142 -13.27 -4.34 8.92
CA LEU A 142 -12.56 -4.72 7.70
C LEU A 142 -11.95 -6.12 7.78
N ILE A 143 -11.36 -6.50 8.92
CA ILE A 143 -10.84 -7.87 9.11
C ILE A 143 -11.99 -8.87 8.99
N LYS A 144 -13.11 -8.62 9.67
CA LYS A 144 -14.28 -9.50 9.59
C LYS A 144 -14.84 -9.60 8.18
N LEU A 145 -14.87 -8.49 7.44
CA LEU A 145 -15.36 -8.42 6.07
C LEU A 145 -14.51 -9.32 5.16
N TYR A 146 -13.19 -9.10 5.13
CA TYR A 146 -12.31 -9.72 4.13
C TYR A 146 -11.75 -11.09 4.51
N LYS A 147 -11.87 -11.51 5.77
CA LYS A 147 -11.35 -12.81 6.22
C LYS A 147 -11.97 -14.00 5.48
N GLY A 148 -13.19 -13.86 4.95
CA GLY A 148 -13.84 -14.90 4.15
C GLY A 148 -13.38 -14.93 2.70
N ASP A 149 -12.72 -13.87 2.21
CA ASP A 149 -12.43 -13.67 0.79
C ASP A 149 -11.00 -14.08 0.41
N ILE A 150 -10.15 -14.32 1.41
CA ILE A 150 -8.80 -14.89 1.20
C ILE A 150 -8.88 -16.37 0.82
N LEU A 151 -7.94 -16.84 0.00
CA LEU A 151 -7.87 -18.16 -0.63
C LEU A 151 -7.73 -19.28 0.41
N ASN A 152 -6.99 -19.03 1.49
CA ASN A 152 -6.72 -20.04 2.51
C ASN A 152 -6.85 -19.46 3.95
N PRO A 153 -8.08 -19.17 4.42
CA PRO A 153 -8.29 -18.50 5.70
C PRO A 153 -7.79 -19.28 6.91
N ASP A 154 -7.55 -20.58 6.76
CA ASP A 154 -7.02 -21.46 7.80
C ASP A 154 -5.47 -21.49 7.84
N ASN A 155 -4.78 -20.77 6.96
CA ASN A 155 -3.32 -20.65 7.01
C ASN A 155 -2.87 -19.96 8.31
N ALA A 156 -2.36 -20.75 9.25
CA ALA A 156 -1.92 -20.28 10.56
C ALA A 156 -0.79 -19.24 10.54
N ASN A 157 -0.10 -19.07 9.40
CA ASN A 157 0.98 -18.10 9.25
C ASN A 157 0.50 -16.68 8.90
N TYR A 158 -0.78 -16.50 8.57
CA TYR A 158 -1.29 -15.15 8.33
C TYR A 158 -1.23 -14.30 9.61
N ASN A 159 -0.92 -13.02 9.43
CA ASN A 159 -0.71 -12.10 10.54
C ASN A 159 -1.97 -11.93 11.42
N PHE A 160 -3.18 -12.08 10.88
CA PHE A 160 -4.42 -12.06 11.70
C PHE A 160 -4.52 -13.25 12.67
N HIS A 161 -3.82 -14.37 12.40
CA HIS A 161 -3.69 -15.48 13.35
C HIS A 161 -2.51 -15.26 14.30
N THR A 162 -1.32 -14.95 13.78
CA THR A 162 -0.10 -14.81 14.60
C THR A 162 -0.18 -13.63 15.57
N LEU A 163 -0.83 -12.54 15.16
CA LEU A 163 -1.00 -11.32 15.96
C LEU A 163 -2.32 -11.25 16.73
N LYS A 164 -3.12 -12.32 16.80
CA LYS A 164 -4.45 -12.30 17.42
C LYS A 164 -4.47 -11.67 18.82
N ASP A 165 -3.53 -12.06 19.68
CA ASP A 165 -3.45 -11.51 21.03
C ASP A 165 -2.81 -10.12 21.10
N TYR A 166 -2.04 -9.73 20.09
CA TYR A 166 -1.55 -8.35 19.94
C TYR A 166 -2.70 -7.42 19.54
N LEU A 167 -3.50 -7.79 18.53
CA LEU A 167 -4.66 -7.02 18.07
C LEU A 167 -5.68 -6.78 19.20
N LYS A 168 -5.95 -7.80 20.02
CA LYS A 168 -6.82 -7.65 21.21
C LYS A 168 -6.35 -6.58 22.19
N LYS A 169 -5.05 -6.31 22.32
CA LYS A 169 -4.54 -5.24 23.22
C LYS A 169 -5.00 -3.85 22.78
N TYR A 170 -5.38 -3.71 21.51
CA TYR A 170 -5.90 -2.48 20.92
C TYR A 170 -7.42 -2.51 20.72
N ASN A 171 -8.12 -3.51 21.30
CA ASN A 171 -9.54 -3.75 21.10
C ASN A 171 -9.93 -4.03 19.64
N ILE A 172 -9.04 -4.70 18.89
CA ILE A 172 -9.32 -5.15 17.53
C ILE A 172 -9.69 -6.64 17.54
N GLU A 173 -10.82 -6.98 16.93
CA GLU A 173 -11.30 -8.35 16.77
C GLU A 173 -10.85 -8.92 15.41
N ALA A 174 -10.19 -10.08 15.45
CA ALA A 174 -9.68 -10.80 14.28
C ALA A 174 -10.07 -12.28 14.28
#